data_AF-A0A3R7DW97-F1
#
_entry.id   AF-A0A3R7DW97-F1
#
_cell.length_a   1.000
_cell.length_b   1.000
_cell.length_c   1.000
_cell.angle_alpha   90.00
_cell.angle_beta   90.00
_cell.angle_gamma   90.00
#
_symmetry.space_group_name_H-M   'P 1'
#
loop_
_entity.id
_entity.type
_entity.pdbx_description
1 polymer ?
#
loop_
_entity_poly.entity_id
_entity_poly.type
_entity_poly.pdbx_seq_one_letter_code
_entity_poly.pdbx_strand_id
1 'polypeptide(L)'
;MKPSVKRSFRFKWSGRRWEVDIVAYKGKTVISVDCKHWRRNWRGSSIRRIVENHIERTKALSEALPNLRLIPKIKGRLTVIPVILSLVQGPFKFYMDVPVVPILQLRNFIEEMPLHIGSMRHFTSASP
;
A
#
# COMPACT_ATOMS: atom_id res chain seq x y z
N MET A 1 -1.66 -20.71 0.76
CA MET A 1 -0.96 -20.02 -0.36
C MET A 1 -0.11 -18.88 0.20
N LYS A 2 1.20 -18.85 -0.10
CA LYS A 2 2.11 -17.76 0.32
C LYS A 2 1.81 -16.48 -0.50
N PRO A 3 1.93 -15.28 0.10
CA PRO A 3 1.82 -14.03 -0.65
C PRO A 3 3.02 -13.90 -1.62
N SER A 4 2.79 -13.26 -2.75
CA SER A 4 3.87 -12.87 -3.67
C SER A 4 4.25 -11.43 -3.40
N VAL A 5 5.55 -11.15 -3.36
CA VAL A 5 6.10 -9.86 -2.92
C VAL A 5 7.12 -9.36 -3.93
N LYS A 6 7.02 -8.09 -4.31
CA LYS A 6 7.99 -7.35 -5.12
C LYS A 6 8.52 -6.17 -4.31
N ARG A 7 9.84 -5.96 -4.38
CA ARG A 7 10.53 -4.82 -3.76
C ARG A 7 10.94 -3.82 -4.83
N SER A 8 10.98 -2.53 -4.49
CA SER A 8 11.32 -1.42 -5.38
C SER A 8 10.56 -1.53 -6.70
N PHE A 9 9.24 -1.70 -6.62
CA PHE A 9 8.40 -1.96 -7.78
C PHE A 9 8.22 -0.67 -8.59
N ARG A 10 8.77 -0.67 -9.80
CA ARG A 10 8.76 0.48 -10.72
C ARG A 10 7.83 0.22 -11.89
N PHE A 11 7.01 1.21 -12.23
CA PHE A 11 6.11 1.14 -13.38
C PHE A 11 5.92 2.52 -14.02
N LYS A 12 5.40 2.52 -15.25
CA LYS A 12 4.98 3.74 -15.96
C LYS A 12 3.46 3.76 -16.02
N TRP A 13 2.87 4.91 -15.72
CA TRP A 13 1.43 5.12 -15.84
C TRP A 13 1.13 6.60 -16.06
N SER A 14 0.19 6.89 -16.97
CA SER A 14 -0.23 8.25 -17.32
C SER A 14 0.94 9.21 -17.59
N GLY A 15 1.93 8.77 -18.39
CA GLY A 15 3.09 9.57 -18.76
C GLY A 15 4.15 9.77 -17.67
N ARG A 16 3.95 9.25 -16.46
CA ARG A 16 4.88 9.39 -15.32
C ARG A 16 5.48 8.04 -14.90
N ARG A 17 6.70 8.07 -14.36
CA ARG A 17 7.33 6.92 -13.68
C ARG A 17 6.96 6.93 -12.19
N TRP A 18 6.60 5.77 -11.69
CA TRP A 18 6.20 5.55 -10.31
C TRP A 18 7.08 4.47 -9.67
N GLU A 19 7.27 4.57 -8.37
CA GLU A 19 7.95 3.57 -7.55
C GLU A 19 7.16 3.35 -6.26
N VAL A 20 7.00 2.08 -5.89
CA VAL A 20 6.44 1.65 -4.60
C VAL A 20 7.45 0.72 -3.94
N ASP A 21 7.81 0.99 -2.68
CA ASP A 21 8.87 0.26 -1.99
C ASP A 21 8.60 -1.23 -1.92
N ILE A 22 7.37 -1.62 -1.58
CA ILE A 22 6.94 -3.02 -1.57
C ILE A 22 5.53 -3.12 -2.12
N VAL A 23 5.32 -4.05 -3.06
CA VAL A 23 3.99 -4.48 -3.47
C VAL A 23 3.84 -5.96 -3.12
N ALA A 24 2.81 -6.28 -2.33
CA ALA A 24 2.47 -7.65 -1.99
C ALA A 24 1.07 -7.99 -2.51
N TYR A 25 0.85 -9.20 -3.00
CA TYR A 25 -0.49 -9.65 -3.37
C TYR A 25 -0.78 -11.06 -2.86
N LYS A 26 -2.04 -11.28 -2.50
CA LYS A 26 -2.60 -12.57 -2.10
C LYS A 26 -4.09 -12.61 -2.45
N GLY A 27 -4.50 -13.54 -3.31
CA GLY A 27 -5.87 -13.59 -3.80
C GLY A 27 -6.22 -12.31 -4.57
N LYS A 28 -7.29 -11.62 -4.15
CA LYS A 28 -7.76 -10.36 -4.76
C LYS A 28 -7.27 -9.10 -4.03
N THR A 29 -6.43 -9.26 -3.01
CA THR A 29 -5.90 -8.14 -2.23
C THR A 29 -4.46 -7.86 -2.63
N VAL A 30 -4.20 -6.58 -2.89
CA VAL A 30 -2.88 -6.02 -3.16
C VAL A 30 -2.59 -4.99 -2.07
N ILE A 31 -1.41 -5.07 -1.48
CA ILE A 31 -0.93 -4.09 -0.51
C ILE A 31 0.23 -3.34 -1.16
N SER A 32 0.11 -2.02 -1.20
CA SER A 32 1.13 -1.06 -1.63
C SER A 32 1.76 -0.45 -0.39
N VAL A 33 3.04 -0.69 -0.14
CA VAL A 33 3.71 -0.29 1.10
C VAL A 33 4.76 0.77 0.81
N ASP A 34 4.75 1.84 1.61
CA ASP A 34 5.84 2.84 1.68
C ASP A 34 6.56 2.67 3.01
N CYS A 35 7.87 2.42 2.97
CA CYS A 35 8.68 2.17 4.15
C CYS A 35 9.26 3.49 4.66
N LYS A 36 9.01 3.82 5.92
CA LYS A 36 9.46 5.07 6.53
C LYS A 36 10.11 4.85 7.89
N HIS A 37 11.27 5.47 8.08
CA HIS A 37 11.88 5.56 9.39
C HIS A 37 11.34 6.82 10.10
N TRP A 38 10.43 6.66 11.06
CA TRP A 38 10.00 7.77 11.91
C TRP A 38 11.19 8.26 12.74
N ARG A 39 11.63 9.49 12.50
CA ARG A 39 12.52 10.20 13.44
C ARG A 39 11.65 10.97 14.44
N ARG A 40 12.15 11.15 15.66
CA ARG A 40 11.45 11.79 16.80
C ARG A 40 10.86 13.20 16.52
N ASN A 41 11.23 13.85 15.41
CA ASN A 41 10.95 15.27 15.12
C ASN A 41 10.08 15.54 13.87
N TRP A 42 9.28 14.58 13.37
CA TRP A 42 8.35 14.89 12.27
C TRP A 42 7.11 15.64 12.76
N ARG A 43 7.00 16.90 12.36
CA ARG A 43 5.81 17.75 12.52
C ARG A 43 4.63 17.16 11.73
N GLY A 44 3.39 17.42 12.16
CA GLY A 44 2.17 16.88 11.55
C GLY A 44 2.00 17.16 10.04
N SER A 45 2.64 18.20 9.50
CA SER A 45 2.65 18.49 8.06
C SER A 45 3.46 17.48 7.24
N SER A 46 4.51 16.89 7.82
CA SER A 46 5.36 15.90 7.13
C SER A 46 4.63 14.58 6.93
N ILE A 47 3.87 14.10 7.93
CA ILE A 47 3.09 12.87 7.80
C ILE A 47 2.00 13.01 6.74
N ARG A 48 1.30 14.16 6.70
CA ARG A 48 0.27 14.43 5.70
C ARG A 48 0.81 14.22 4.29
N ARG A 49 1.90 14.92 3.96
CA ARG A 49 2.52 14.86 2.63
C ARG A 49 2.99 13.44 2.28
N ILE A 50 3.55 12.70 3.24
CA ILE A 50 3.97 11.31 3.01
C ILE A 50 2.78 10.45 2.62
N VAL A 51 1.68 10.55 3.37
CA VAL A 51 0.49 9.75 3.15
C VAL A 51 -0.20 10.16 1.84
N GLU A 52 -0.36 11.46 1.56
CA GLU A 52 -0.92 11.97 0.30
C GLU A 52 -0.14 11.44 -0.92
N ASN A 53 1.19 11.53 -0.88
CA ASN A 53 2.03 11.01 -1.96
C ASN A 53 1.87 9.49 -2.12
N HIS A 54 1.74 8.74 -1.02
CA HIS A 54 1.56 7.29 -1.11
C HIS A 54 0.16 6.89 -1.61
N ILE A 55 -0.88 7.65 -1.24
CA ILE A 55 -2.22 7.52 -1.80
C ILE A 55 -2.17 7.72 -3.32
N GLU A 56 -1.48 8.76 -3.80
CA GLU A 56 -1.33 9.04 -5.24
C GLU A 56 -0.63 7.87 -5.97
N ARG A 57 0.50 7.39 -5.45
CA ARG A 57 1.23 6.23 -6.02
C ARG A 57 0.37 4.97 -6.04
N THR A 58 -0.40 4.74 -4.99
CA THR A 58 -1.24 3.54 -4.85
C THR A 58 -2.43 3.60 -5.79
N LYS A 59 -3.01 4.79 -6.00
CA LYS A 59 -4.04 5.01 -7.03
C LYS A 59 -3.48 4.73 -8.42
N ALA A 60 -2.32 5.32 -8.76
CA ALA A 60 -1.66 5.08 -10.04
C ALA A 60 -1.32 3.59 -10.25
N LEU A 61 -0.88 2.89 -9.20
CA LEU A 61 -0.68 1.44 -9.24
C LEU A 61 -1.98 0.73 -9.56
N SER A 62 -3.07 1.04 -8.86
CA SER A 62 -4.37 0.40 -9.08
C SER A 62 -4.86 0.57 -10.51
N GLU A 63 -4.71 1.74 -11.11
CA GLU A 63 -5.12 1.99 -12.49
C GLU A 63 -4.22 1.30 -13.51
N ALA A 64 -2.93 1.16 -13.19
CA ALA A 64 -1.95 0.49 -14.05
C ALA A 64 -2.03 -1.05 -13.99
N LEU A 65 -2.52 -1.63 -12.88
CA LEU A 65 -2.53 -3.08 -12.64
C LEU A 65 -3.04 -3.92 -13.82
N PRO A 66 -4.14 -3.58 -14.53
CA PRO A 66 -4.62 -4.35 -15.69
C PRO A 66 -3.57 -4.50 -16.79
N ASN A 67 -2.67 -3.52 -16.92
CA ASN A 67 -1.63 -3.46 -17.94
C ASN A 67 -0.28 -4.02 -17.43
N LEU A 68 -0.17 -4.33 -16.14
CA LEU A 68 1.06 -4.82 -15.52
C LEU A 68 1.02 -6.35 -15.41
N ARG A 69 2.09 -7.02 -15.82
CA ARG A 69 2.30 -8.47 -15.61
C ARG A 69 2.69 -8.80 -14.15
N LEU A 70 2.13 -8.07 -13.19
CA LEU A 70 2.47 -8.16 -11.77
C LEU A 70 1.70 -9.28 -11.06
N ILE A 71 0.42 -9.43 -11.42
CA ILE A 71 -0.52 -10.32 -10.77
C ILE A 71 -1.00 -11.32 -11.84
N PRO A 72 -1.14 -12.62 -11.52
CA PRO A 72 -1.79 -13.56 -12.43
C PRO A 72 -3.15 -13.04 -12.88
N LYS A 73 -3.61 -13.41 -14.08
CA LYS A 73 -4.95 -13.05 -14.57
C LYS A 73 -6.02 -13.68 -13.68
N ILE A 74 -6.42 -12.98 -12.63
CA ILE A 74 -7.41 -13.43 -11.64
C ILE A 74 -8.73 -12.75 -11.95
N LYS A 75 -9.75 -13.46 -12.45
CA LYS A 75 -11.04 -12.82 -12.75
C LYS A 75 -11.63 -12.07 -11.52
N GLY A 76 -12.09 -10.83 -11.75
CA GLY A 76 -12.79 -10.02 -10.75
C GLY A 76 -12.13 -8.66 -10.46
N ARG A 77 -12.58 -7.97 -9.41
CA ARG A 77 -11.97 -6.72 -8.95
C ARG A 77 -10.84 -7.01 -7.96
N LEU A 78 -9.73 -6.31 -8.12
CA LEU A 78 -8.62 -6.29 -7.18
C LEU A 78 -8.78 -5.11 -6.23
N THR A 79 -8.51 -5.32 -4.94
CA THR A 79 -8.49 -4.27 -3.92
C THR A 79 -7.05 -3.91 -3.60
N VAL A 80 -6.69 -2.64 -3.81
CA VAL A 80 -5.33 -2.13 -3.58
C VAL A 80 -5.34 -1.21 -2.36
N ILE A 81 -4.57 -1.58 -1.34
CA ILE A 81 -4.56 -0.91 -0.03
C ILE A 81 -3.20 -0.24 0.18
N PRO A 82 -3.12 1.09 0.34
CA PRO A 82 -1.91 1.76 0.78
C PRO A 82 -1.64 1.45 2.26
N VAL A 83 -0.39 1.17 2.59
CA VAL A 83 0.08 0.98 3.98
C VAL A 83 1.40 1.73 4.14
N ILE A 84 1.54 2.49 5.23
CA ILE A 84 2.83 3.03 5.63
C ILE A 84 3.46 2.04 6.62
N LEU A 85 4.58 1.43 6.25
CA LEU A 85 5.35 0.59 7.16
C LEU A 85 6.39 1.43 7.86
N SER A 86 6.57 1.23 9.16
CA SER A 86 7.56 1.97 9.91
C SER A 86 8.41 1.19 10.86
N LEU A 87 9.62 1.68 11.13
CA LEU A 87 10.54 1.01 12.02
C LEU A 87 10.06 0.99 13.48
N VAL A 88 9.47 2.08 13.95
CA VAL A 88 8.97 2.24 15.33
C VAL A 88 7.53 2.71 15.32
N GLN A 89 6.87 2.64 16.48
CA GLN A 89 5.52 3.18 16.68
C GLN A 89 5.53 4.71 16.53
N GLY A 90 4.81 5.20 15.52
CA GLY A 90 4.50 6.61 15.38
C GLY A 90 3.29 7.02 16.22
N PRO A 91 3.01 8.33 16.34
CA PRO A 91 1.89 8.85 17.12
C PRO A 91 0.51 8.52 16.53
N PHE A 92 0.45 8.06 15.28
CA PHE A 92 -0.80 7.75 14.59
C PHE A 92 -0.81 6.30 14.13
N LYS A 93 -1.92 5.59 14.35
CA LYS A 93 -2.19 4.27 13.74
C LYS A 93 -2.80 4.39 12.35
N PHE A 94 -3.50 5.49 12.09
CA PHE A 94 -4.12 5.81 10.81
C PHE A 94 -3.95 7.29 10.50
N TYR A 95 -3.85 7.62 9.22
CA TYR A 95 -3.89 8.98 8.72
C TYR A 95 -4.60 9.00 7.37
N MET A 96 -5.69 9.77 7.22
CA MET A 96 -6.57 9.72 6.03
C MET A 96 -6.97 8.28 5.65
N ASP A 97 -7.36 7.50 6.64
CA ASP A 97 -7.73 6.08 6.53
C ASP A 97 -6.60 5.15 6.02
N VAL A 98 -5.36 5.66 5.90
CA VAL A 98 -4.19 4.85 5.58
C VAL A 98 -3.56 4.32 6.87
N PRO A 99 -3.42 2.99 7.03
CA PRO A 99 -2.77 2.41 8.19
C PRO A 99 -1.28 2.74 8.22
N VAL A 100 -0.81 3.11 9.41
CA VAL A 100 0.59 3.29 9.76
C VAL A 100 0.98 2.16 10.70
N VAL A 101 1.77 1.23 10.19
CA VAL A 101 2.04 -0.06 10.82
C VAL A 101 3.50 -0.14 11.23
N PRO A 102 3.81 -0.25 12.52
CA PRO A 102 5.17 -0.55 12.98
C PRO A 102 5.57 -1.96 12.55
N ILE A 103 6.85 -2.16 12.21
CA ILE A 103 7.36 -3.44 11.71
C ILE A 103 7.14 -4.59 12.69
N LEU A 104 7.19 -4.31 13.99
CA LEU A 104 6.92 -5.29 15.05
C LEU A 104 5.45 -5.72 15.12
N GLN A 105 4.51 -4.90 14.61
CA GLN A 105 3.08 -5.19 14.56
C GLN A 105 2.62 -5.69 13.18
N LEU A 106 3.52 -5.74 12.19
CA LEU A 106 3.16 -6.06 10.80
C LEU A 106 2.46 -7.41 10.67
N ARG A 107 2.88 -8.41 11.45
CA ARG A 107 2.27 -9.75 11.42
C ARG A 107 0.79 -9.68 11.80
N ASN A 108 0.49 -9.14 12.98
CA ASN A 108 -0.88 -9.03 13.49
C ASN A 108 -1.74 -8.19 12.54
N PHE A 109 -1.18 -7.08 12.03
CA PHE A 109 -1.86 -6.27 11.02
C PHE A 109 -2.26 -7.08 9.78
N ILE A 110 -1.35 -7.88 9.21
CA ILE A 110 -1.65 -8.70 8.02
C ILE A 110 -2.73 -9.75 8.33
N GLU A 111 -2.72 -10.32 9.54
CA GLU A 111 -3.70 -11.33 9.97
C GLU A 111 -5.10 -10.73 10.14
N GLU A 112 -5.22 -9.54 10.71
CA GLU A 112 -6.49 -8.87 11.00
C GLU A 112 -7.04 -8.02 9.83
N MET A 113 -6.16 -7.47 8.99
CA MET A 113 -6.51 -6.54 7.90
C MET A 113 -7.71 -6.99 7.04
N PRO A 114 -7.84 -8.27 6.63
CA PRO A 114 -8.98 -8.71 5.81
C PRO A 114 -10.36 -8.41 6.41
N LEU A 115 -10.47 -8.37 7.74
CA LEU A 115 -11.73 -8.07 8.45
C LEU A 115 -12.07 -6.57 8.45
N HIS A 116 -11.09 -5.72 8.16
CA HIS A 116 -11.18 -4.27 8.34
C HIS A 116 -10.98 -3.48 7.04
N ILE A 117 -10.83 -4.13 5.88
CA ILE A 117 -10.57 -3.46 4.58
C ILE A 117 -11.58 -2.35 4.30
N GLY A 118 -12.86 -2.55 4.62
CA GLY A 118 -13.91 -1.55 4.39
C GLY A 118 -13.72 -0.23 5.14
N SER A 119 -12.95 -0.25 6.24
CA SER A 119 -12.61 0.94 7.04
C SER A 119 -11.30 1.61 6.61
N MET A 120 -10.55 0.98 5.71
CA MET A 120 -9.25 1.49 5.25
C MET A 120 -9.41 2.17 3.90
N ARG A 121 -8.54 3.15 3.62
CA ARG A 121 -8.40 3.67 2.26
C ARG A 121 -8.07 2.50 1.35
N HIS A 122 -8.79 2.37 0.25
CA HIS A 122 -8.51 1.36 -0.77
C HIS A 122 -8.95 1.86 -2.14
N PHE A 123 -8.37 1.27 -3.18
CA PHE A 123 -8.75 1.48 -4.57
C PHE A 123 -9.16 0.16 -5.19
N THR A 124 -10.00 0.22 -6.22
CA THR A 124 -10.39 -0.96 -6.98
C THR A 124 -9.80 -0.89 -8.37
N SER A 125 -9.27 -2.02 -8.83
CA SER A 125 -8.82 -2.20 -10.21
C SER A 125 -9.66 -3.29 -10.86
N ALA A 126 -9.98 -3.14 -12.14
CA ALA A 126 -10.32 -4.29 -12.96
C ALA A 126 -9.14 -5.27 -12.95
N SER A 127 -9.41 -6.56 -13.03
CA SER A 127 -8.32 -7.51 -13.26
C SER A 127 -7.82 -7.41 -14.71
N PRO A 128 -6.51 -7.63 -14.97
CA PRO A 128 -5.96 -7.83 -16.31
C PRO A 128 -6.68 -8.88 -17.16
#